data_AF-A0A0E2Q2H1-F1
#
_entry.id   AF-A0A0E2Q2H1-F1
#
_cell.length_a   1.000
_cell.length_b   1.000
_cell.length_c   1.000
_cell.angle_alpha   90.00
_cell.angle_beta   90.00
_cell.angle_gamma   90.00
#
_symmetry.space_group_name_H-M   'P 1'
#
loop_
_entity.id
_entity.type
_entity.pdbx_description
1 polymer ?
#
loop_
_entity_poly.entity_id
_entity_poly.type
_entity_poly.pdbx_seq_one_letter_code
_entity_poly.pdbx_strand_id
1 'polypeptide(L)' 'KYKTFEELVSDIDAYIYFYNHQRFQERNNGLAPLEMRNKAVA' A
#
# COMPACT_ATOMS: atom_id res chain seq x y z
N LYS A 1 7.30 -1.36 -20.81
CA LYS A 1 8.43 -2.18 -20.33
C LYS A 1 9.38 -1.25 -19.59
N TYR A 2 9.89 -1.69 -18.45
CA TYR A 2 10.95 -1.00 -17.73
C TYR A 2 12.22 -0.95 -18.57
N LYS A 3 12.92 0.18 -18.52
CA LYS A 3 14.18 0.40 -19.21
C LYS A 3 15.36 -0.04 -18.35
N THR A 4 15.20 0.00 -17.04
CA THR A 4 16.21 -0.46 -16.08
C THR A 4 15.60 -1.30 -14.97
N PHE A 5 16.45 -2.01 -14.24
CA PHE A 5 16.04 -2.77 -13.06
C PHE A 5 15.54 -1.83 -11.95
N GLU A 6 16.17 -0.67 -11.80
CA GLU A 6 15.84 0.34 -10.80
C GLU A 6 14.44 0.91 -11.01
N GLU A 7 14.02 1.14 -12.26
CA GLU A 7 12.65 1.56 -12.55
C GLU A 7 11.61 0.51 -12.11
N LEU A 8 11.90 -0.78 -12.34
CA LEU A 8 11.04 -1.88 -11.89
C LEU A 8 10.96 -1.92 -10.36
N VAL A 9 12.10 -1.82 -9.68
CA VAL A 9 12.16 -1.83 -8.21
C VAL A 9 11.39 -0.64 -7.64
N SER A 10 11.59 0.56 -8.18
CA SER A 10 10.91 1.77 -7.73
C SER A 10 9.39 1.66 -7.84
N ASP A 11 8.88 1.08 -8.93
CA ASP A 11 7.44 0.88 -9.11
C ASP A 11 6.87 -0.15 -8.12
N ILE A 12 7.62 -1.22 -7.83
CA ILE A 12 7.25 -2.22 -6.82
C ILE A 12 7.19 -1.57 -5.43
N ASP A 13 8.20 -0.78 -5.06
CA ASP A 13 8.25 -0.10 -3.77
C ASP A 13 7.10 0.92 -3.64
N ALA A 14 6.83 1.69 -4.70
CA ALA A 14 5.70 2.61 -4.75
C ALA A 14 4.36 1.86 -4.59
N TYR A 15 4.21 0.71 -5.23
CA TYR A 15 3.00 -0.11 -5.10
C TYR A 15 2.83 -0.67 -3.68
N ILE A 16 3.89 -1.15 -3.04
CA ILE A 16 3.86 -1.65 -1.67
C ILE A 16 3.45 -0.52 -0.72
N TYR A 17 3.99 0.68 -0.89
CA TYR A 17 3.62 1.84 -0.08
C TYR A 17 2.14 2.20 -0.27
N PHE A 18 1.70 2.35 -1.52
CA PHE A 18 0.30 2.62 -1.86
C PHE A 18 -0.62 1.56 -1.24
N TYR A 19 -0.28 0.27 -1.37
CA TYR A 19 -1.07 -0.81 -0.83
C TYR A 19 -1.27 -0.67 0.68
N ASN A 20 -0.20 -0.40 1.43
CA ASN A 20 -0.24 -0.40 2.89
C ASN A 20 -0.84 0.87 3.49
N HIS A 21 -0.68 2.01 2.83
CA HIS A 21 -1.01 3.33 3.38
C HIS A 21 -2.18 4.04 2.71
N GLN A 22 -2.50 3.71 1.47
CA GLN A 22 -3.40 4.52 0.64
C GLN A 22 -4.49 3.70 -0.07
N ARG A 23 -4.38 2.37 -0.06
CA ARG A 23 -5.35 1.49 -0.70
C ARG A 23 -6.70 1.63 0.00
N PHE A 24 -7.68 2.13 -0.73
CA PHE A 24 -9.07 2.12 -0.29
C PHE A 24 -9.56 0.68 -0.07
N GLN A 25 -10.16 0.44 1.10
CA GLN A 25 -10.78 -0.85 1.43
C GLN A 25 -12.22 -0.62 1.90
N GLU A 26 -13.18 -0.93 1.03
CA GLU A 26 -14.63 -0.79 1.34
C GLU A 26 -15.03 -1.62 2.57
N ARG A 27 -14.50 -2.84 2.68
CA ARG A 27 -14.78 -3.79 3.78
C ARG A 27 -14.34 -3.28 5.17
N ASN A 28 -13.47 -2.27 5.23
CA ASN A 28 -12.87 -1.75 6.47
C ASN A 28 -13.25 -0.29 6.74
N ASN A 29 -14.45 0.13 6.35
CA ASN A 29 -14.92 1.52 6.45
C ASN A 29 -13.96 2.53 5.77
N GLY A 30 -13.33 2.12 4.66
CA GLY A 30 -12.43 2.97 3.88
C GLY A 30 -11.02 3.13 4.46
N LEU A 31 -10.69 2.46 5.57
CA LEU A 31 -9.36 2.52 6.16
C LEU A 31 -8.32 1.78 5.30
N ALA A 32 -7.12 2.33 5.22
CA ALA A 32 -5.98 1.63 4.66
C ALA A 32 -5.55 0.45 5.56
N PRO A 33 -4.82 -0.55 5.03
CA PRO A 33 -4.45 -1.75 5.79
C PRO A 33 -3.73 -1.49 7.11
N LEU A 34 -2.80 -0.53 7.15
CA LEU A 34 -2.10 -0.17 8.39
C LEU A 34 -3.00 0.57 9.37
N GLU A 35 -3.90 1.42 8.89
CA GLU A 35 -4.87 2.12 9.74
C GLU A 35 -5.83 1.13 10.41
N MET A 36 -6.29 0.12 9.67
CA MET A 36 -7.09 -0.97 10.22
C MET A 36 -6.35 -1.72 11.33
N ARG A 37 -5.06 -2.06 11.12
CA ARG A 37 -4.23 -2.75 12.12
C ARG A 37 -4.05 -1.92 13.39
N ASN A 38 -3.78 -0.63 13.25
CA ASN A 38 -3.63 0.27 14.40
C ASN A 38 -4.93 0.36 15.22
N LYS A 39 -6.10 0.32 14.58
CA LYS A 39 -7.39 0.26 15.29
C LYS A 39 -7.66 -1.07 15.99
N ALA A 40 -7.08 -2.18 15.55
CA ALA A 40 -7.30 -3.49 16.17
C ALA A 40 -6.46 -3.71 17.44
N VAL A 41 -5.41 -2.91 17.65
CA VAL A 41 -4.51 -2.98 18.81
C VAL A 41 -4.94 -2.02 19.93
N ALA A 42 -5.81 -1.05 19.62
CA ALA A 42 -6.38 -0.08 20.57
C ALA A 42 -7.69 -0.60 21.18
#